data_AF-F8MQZ4-F1
#
_entry.id   AF-F8MQZ4-F1
#
_cell.length_a   1.000
_cell.length_b   1.000
_cell.length_c   1.000
_cell.angle_alpha   90.00
_cell.angle_beta   90.00
_cell.angle_gamma   90.00
#
_symmetry.space_group_name_H-M   'P 1'
#
loop_
_entity.id
_entity.type
_entity.pdbx_description
1 polymer ?
#
loop_
_entity_poly.entity_id
_entity_poly.type
_entity_poly.pdbx_seq_one_letter_code
_entity_poly.pdbx_strand_id
1 'polypeptide(L)' 'MNKNWNDRADKDLFFTILNVKNIGVISGSEWITIGNTMRAMGYGFTNEGCR' A
#
# COMPACT_ATOMS: atom_id res chain seq x y z
N MET A 1 3.24 -14.68 -12.85
CA MET A 1 2.36 -13.73 -13.58
C MET A 1 2.36 -12.42 -12.82
N ASN A 2 2.91 -11.37 -13.44
CA ASN A 2 3.33 -10.12 -12.81
C ASN A 2 2.29 -9.52 -11.86
N LYS A 3 2.63 -9.44 -10.57
CA LYS A 3 1.99 -8.51 -9.64
C LYS A 3 2.48 -7.12 -10.07
N ASN A 4 1.71 -6.50 -10.95
CA ASN A 4 2.12 -5.35 -11.77
C ASN A 4 2.29 -4.08 -10.92
N TRP A 5 3.38 -4.00 -10.18
CA TRP A 5 3.97 -2.71 -9.83
C TRP A 5 4.21 -1.92 -11.12
N ASN A 6 3.81 -0.66 -11.07
CA ASN A 6 3.94 0.34 -12.13
C ASN A 6 3.81 1.71 -11.47
N ASP A 7 4.12 2.77 -12.22
CA ASP A 7 4.14 4.14 -11.70
C ASP A 7 2.82 4.56 -11.03
N ARG A 8 1.68 4.05 -11.52
CA ARG A 8 0.37 4.32 -10.92
C ARG A 8 0.21 3.60 -9.59
N ALA A 9 0.57 2.32 -9.53
CA ALA A 9 0.53 1.52 -8.32
C ALA A 9 1.46 2.10 -7.24
N ASP A 10 2.65 2.57 -7.61
CA ASP A 10 3.61 3.19 -6.70
C ASP A 10 3.07 4.51 -6.14
N LYS A 11 2.47 5.34 -7.01
CA LYS A 11 1.84 6.61 -6.62
C LYS A 11 0.66 6.39 -5.67
N ASP A 12 -0.22 5.45 -5.99
CA ASP A 12 -1.38 5.12 -5.16
C ASP A 12 -0.94 4.54 -3.80
N LEU A 13 0.10 3.70 -3.78
CA LEU A 13 0.71 3.21 -2.54
C LEU A 13 1.25 4.35 -1.69
N PHE A 14 2.00 5.27 -2.29
CA PHE A 14 2.58 6.42 -1.59
C PHE A 14 1.52 7.32 -0.96
N PHE A 15 0.46 7.67 -1.70
CA PHE A 15 -0.63 8.46 -1.13
C PHE A 15 -1.43 7.70 -0.07
N THR A 16 -1.59 6.39 -0.23
CA THR A 16 -2.22 5.54 0.79
C THR A 16 -1.41 5.56 2.09
N ILE A 17 -0.07 5.45 1.99
CA ILE A 17 0.84 5.56 3.13
C ILE A 17 0.66 6.92 3.82
N LEU A 18 0.72 8.03 3.08
CA LEU A 18 0.57 9.37 3.66
C LEU A 18 -0.80 9.58 4.31
N ASN A 19 -1.86 9.01 3.74
CA ASN A 19 -3.21 9.08 4.30
C ASN A 19 -3.36 8.27 5.61
N VAL A 20 -2.68 7.13 5.70
CA VAL A 20 -2.67 6.31 6.93
C VAL A 20 -1.77 6.95 8.00
N LYS A 21 -0.59 7.41 7.61
CA LYS A 21 0.39 8.04 8.49
C LYS A 21 1.26 9.04 7.72
N ASN A 22 0.95 10.32 7.90
CA ASN A 22 1.69 11.42 7.28
C ASN A 22 3.00 11.75 8.04
N ILE A 23 3.08 11.46 9.35
CA ILE A 23 4.27 11.72 10.18
C ILE A 23 4.55 10.49 11.05
N GLY A 24 5.82 10.07 11.08
CA GLY A 24 6.31 8.98 11.93
C GLY A 24 6.62 7.69 11.16
N VAL A 25 6.93 6.63 11.90
CA VAL A 25 7.33 5.32 11.36
C VAL A 25 6.13 4.39 11.24
N ILE A 26 6.03 3.65 10.13
CA ILE A 26 5.02 2.60 9.94
C ILE A 26 5.46 1.35 10.69
N SER A 27 4.75 0.96 11.76
CA SER A 27 5.24 -0.01 12.75
C SER A 27 4.73 -1.45 12.57
N GLY A 28 3.92 -1.72 11.54
CA GLY A 28 3.49 -3.09 11.19
C GLY A 28 1.98 -3.22 10.99
N SER A 29 1.18 -2.86 11.98
CA SER A 29 -0.30 -2.97 11.92
C SER A 29 -0.90 -2.11 10.81
N GLU A 30 -0.26 -1.00 10.51
CA GLU A 30 -0.65 -0.05 9.47
C GLU A 30 -0.53 -0.64 8.06
N TRP A 31 0.39 -1.58 7.83
CA TRP A 31 0.50 -2.29 6.55
C TRP A 31 -0.71 -3.17 6.26
N ILE A 32 -1.45 -3.59 7.29
CA ILE A 32 -2.74 -4.28 7.12
C ILE A 32 -3.76 -3.32 6.51
N THR A 33 -3.85 -2.09 7.04
CA THR A 33 -4.74 -1.05 6.52
C THR A 33 -4.34 -0.66 5.10
N ILE A 34 -3.05 -0.39 4.86
CA ILE A 34 -2.52 -0.03 3.53
C ILE A 34 -2.80 -1.14 2.51
N GLY A 35 -2.48 -2.39 2.84
CA GLY A 35 -2.71 -3.52 1.95
C GLY A 35 -4.20 -3.77 1.67
N ASN A 36 -5.08 -3.55 2.66
CA ASN A 36 -6.54 -3.60 2.43
C ASN A 36 -7.00 -2.50 1.45
N THR A 37 -6.50 -1.27 1.62
CA THR A 37 -6.83 -0.15 0.73
C THR A 37 -6.34 -0.41 -0.70
N MET A 38 -5.10 -0.89 -0.87
CA MET A 38 -4.56 -1.25 -2.18
C MET A 38 -5.41 -2.34 -2.87
N ARG A 39 -5.86 -3.35 -2.12
CA ARG A 39 -6.78 -4.37 -2.63
C ARG A 39 -8.15 -3.83 -3.01
N ALA A 40 -8.69 -2.89 -2.23
CA ALA A 40 -9.94 -2.21 -2.55
C ALA A 40 -9.84 -1.37 -3.85
N MET A 41 -8.64 -0.86 -4.18
CA MET A 41 -8.34 -0.19 -5.45
C MET A 41 -8.15 -1.14 -6.63
N GLY A 42 -8.25 -2.47 -6.40
CA GLY A 42 -8.12 -3.50 -7.44
C GLY A 42 -6.70 -4.07 -7.59
N TYR A 43 -5.75 -3.67 -6.74
CA TYR A 43 -4.40 -4.21 -6.77
C TYR A 43 -4.30 -5.55 -6.04
N GLY A 44 -3.62 -6.54 -6.64
CA GLY A 44 -3.43 -7.88 -6.06
C GLY A 44 -2.31 -8.00 -5.02
N PHE A 45 -1.97 -6.92 -4.31
CA PHE A 45 -0.83 -6.89 -3.39
C PHE A 45 -1.19 -7.47 -2.01
N THR A 46 -0.22 -8.17 -1.40
CA THR A 46 -0.30 -8.59 0.00
C THR A 46 0.09 -7.41 0.91
N ASN A 47 -0.27 -7.48 2.19
CA ASN A 47 0.16 -6.46 3.17
C ASN A 47 1.69 -6.34 3.20
N GLU A 48 2.40 -7.47 3.18
CA GLU A 48 3.87 -7.51 3.10
C GLU A 48 4.42 -7.07 1.75
N GLY A 49 3.65 -7.21 0.67
CA GLY A 49 4.08 -6.70 -0.64
C GLY A 49 3.98 -5.17 -0.71
N CYS A 50 3.07 -4.56 0.05
CA CYS A 50 2.96 -3.11 0.16
C CYS A 50 4.05 -2.51 1.07
N ARG A 51 4.59 -3.31 2.00
CA ARG A 51 5.64 -2.94 2.94
C ARG A 51 7.00 -2.86 2.27
#